data_AF-A0A7W0URP0-F1
#
_entry.id   AF-A0A7W0URP0-F1
#
_cell.length_a   1.000
_cell.length_b   1.000
_cell.length_c   1.000
_cell.angle_alpha   90.00
_cell.angle_beta   90.00
_cell.angle_gamma   90.00
#
_symmetry.space_group_name_H-M   'P 1'
#
loop_
_entity.id
_entity.type
_entity.pdbx_description
1 polymer ?
#
loop_
_entity_poly.entity_id
_entity_poly.type
_entity_poly.pdbx_seq_one_letter_code
_entity_poly.pdbx_strand_id
1 'polypeptide(L)' 'EAYERLIMDAMRGDATLFTRDDEVEAQWTIIDPILESWGAESGPIPQYAAGTQGPAGAEQLLQPGHRWRAV' A
#
# COMPACT_ATOMS: atom_id res chain seq x y z
N GLU A 1 -21.54 7.82 -0.92
CA GLU A 1 -20.76 6.58 -1.21
C GLU A 1 -19.78 6.16 -0.10
N ALA A 2 -18.45 6.36 -0.15
CA ALA A 2 -17.54 5.79 0.88
C ALA A 2 -17.52 6.57 2.21
N TYR A 3 -17.36 7.90 2.15
CA TYR A 3 -17.31 8.75 3.35
C TYR A 3 -18.64 8.80 4.11
N GLU A 4 -19.75 8.79 3.37
CA GLU A 4 -21.10 8.75 3.95
C GLU A 4 -21.27 7.56 4.91
N ARG A 5 -20.83 6.38 4.49
CA ARG A 5 -20.85 5.18 5.31
C ARG A 5 -19.99 5.33 6.57
N LEU A 6 -18.74 5.79 6.42
CA LEU A 6 -17.85 5.99 7.57
C LEU A 6 -18.42 6.98 8.59
N ILE A 7 -19.05 8.06 8.12
CA ILE A 7 -19.70 9.06 8.99
C ILE A 7 -20.88 8.43 9.75
N MET A 8 -21.73 7.66 9.06
CA MET A 8 -22.87 6.99 9.69
C MET A 8 -22.42 5.94 10.71
N ASP A 9 -21.37 5.18 10.40
CA ASP A 9 -20.81 4.15 11.28
C ASP A 9 -20.20 4.81 12.54
N ALA A 10 -19.49 5.93 12.38
CA ALA A 10 -18.98 6.73 13.51
C ALA A 10 -20.12 7.26 14.41
N MET A 11 -21.21 7.77 13.83
CA MET A 11 -22.37 8.24 14.60
C MET A 11 -23.08 7.12 15.37
N ARG A 12 -23.04 5.88 14.86
CA ARG A 12 -23.62 4.68 15.49
C ARG A 12 -22.68 4.01 16.48
N GLY A 13 -21.43 4.46 16.56
CA GLY A 13 -20.39 3.82 17.38
C GLY A 13 -19.89 2.48 16.81
N ASP A 14 -20.07 2.25 15.51
CA ASP A 14 -19.54 1.06 14.83
C ASP A 14 -18.11 1.32 14.36
N ALA A 15 -17.16 0.63 14.98
CA ALA A 15 -15.73 0.78 14.71
C ALA A 15 -15.19 -0.20 13.64
N THR A 16 -16.04 -1.04 13.03
CA THR A 16 -15.59 -2.17 12.18
C THR A 16 -14.74 -1.75 10.97
N LEU A 17 -14.96 -0.54 10.44
CA LEU A 17 -14.23 0.00 9.28
C LEU A 17 -13.14 1.01 9.66
N PHE A 18 -12.81 1.11 10.94
CA PHE A 18 -11.76 2.00 11.44
C PHE A 18 -10.56 1.15 11.86
N THR A 19 -9.37 1.59 11.46
CA THR A 19 -8.12 0.97 11.91
C THR A 19 -7.95 1.23 13.40
N ARG A 20 -7.58 0.20 14.16
CA ARG A 20 -7.26 0.33 15.58
C ARG A 20 -5.85 0.88 15.79
N ASP A 21 -5.60 1.43 16.96
CA ASP A 21 -4.30 1.99 17.32
C ASP A 21 -3.16 0.95 17.22
N ASP A 22 -3.37 -0.25 17.77
CA ASP A 22 -2.41 -1.36 17.71
C ASP A 22 -2.15 -1.85 16.27
N GLU A 23 -3.17 -1.80 15.41
CA GLU A 23 -3.03 -2.12 13.98
C GLU A 23 -2.22 -1.05 13.23
N VAL A 24 -2.41 0.24 13.56
CA VAL A 24 -1.63 1.34 12.99
C VAL A 24 -0.15 1.21 13.37
N GLU A 25 0.16 0.95 14.63
CA GLU A 25 1.54 0.75 15.09
C GLU A 25 2.22 -0.46 14.43
N ALA A 26 1.47 -1.57 14.26
CA ALA A 26 1.96 -2.74 13.55
C ALA A 26 2.23 -2.44 12.06
N GLN A 27 1.40 -1.62 11.41
CA GLN A 27 1.63 -1.18 10.03
C GLN A 27 2.90 -0.33 9.93
N TRP A 28 3.10 0.63 10.84
CA TRP A 28 4.29 1.47 10.85
C TRP A 28 5.58 0.70 11.12
N THR A 29 5.54 -0.30 12.00
CA THR A 29 6.68 -1.22 12.23
C THR A 29 7.17 -1.90 10.93
N ILE A 30 6.28 -2.11 9.95
CA ILE A 30 6.62 -2.70 8.64
C ILE A 30 7.10 -1.63 7.66
N ILE A 31 6.48 -0.45 7.65
CA ILE A 31 6.72 0.60 6.64
C ILE A 31 7.96 1.44 6.96
N ASP A 32 8.21 1.76 8.22
CA ASP A 32 9.32 2.64 8.63
C ASP A 32 10.69 2.18 8.12
N PRO A 33 11.09 0.89 8.27
CA PRO A 33 12.39 0.43 7.77
C PRO A 33 12.54 0.57 6.24
N ILE A 34 11.43 0.44 5.49
CA ILE A 34 11.42 0.62 4.03
C ILE A 34 11.67 2.08 3.68
N LEU A 35 11.02 3.01 4.38
CA LEU A 35 11.20 4.45 4.18
C LEU A 35 12.62 4.90 4.59
N GLU A 36 13.14 4.40 5.70
CA GLU A 36 14.51 4.70 6.14
C GLU A 36 15.55 4.24 5.12
N SER A 37 15.44 3.00 4.62
CA SER A 37 16.33 2.46 3.58
C SER A 37 16.24 3.29 2.30
N TRP A 38 15.02 3.63 1.86
CA TRP A 38 14.82 4.44 0.66
C TRP A 38 15.35 5.88 0.81
N GLY A 39 15.26 6.46 2.01
CA GLY A 39 15.82 7.79 2.30
C GLY A 39 17.35 7.80 2.39
N ALA A 40 17.97 6.69 2.81
CA ALA A 40 19.41 6.56 2.95
C ALA A 40 20.12 6.20 1.63
N GLU A 41 19.47 5.43 0.76
CA GLU A 41 20.03 4.99 -0.52
C GLU A 41 19.75 5.98 -1.66
N SER A 42 20.78 6.30 -2.43
CA SER A 42 20.67 7.14 -3.62
C SER A 42 20.78 6.27 -4.87
N GLY A 43 19.74 6.22 -5.70
CA GLY A 43 19.74 5.44 -6.94
C GLY A 43 18.62 5.85 -7.89
N PRO A 44 18.74 5.50 -9.19
CA PRO A 44 17.69 5.77 -10.16
C PRO A 44 16.43 4.98 -9.79
N ILE A 45 15.30 5.69 -9.66
CA ILE A 45 13.99 5.06 -9.46
C ILE A 45 13.56 4.42 -10.79
N PRO A 46 13.11 3.15 -10.79
CA PRO A 46 12.60 2.51 -12.00
C PRO A 46 11.48 3.33 -12.64
N GLN A 47 11.61 3.61 -13.93
CA GLN A 47 10.63 4.36 -14.71
C GLN A 47 9.75 3.44 -15.55
N TYR A 48 8.56 3.90 -15.90
CA TYR A 48 7.63 3.22 -16.78
C TYR A 48 6.77 4.24 -17.52
N ALA A 49 6.22 3.86 -18.68
CA ALA A 49 5.39 4.75 -19.49
C ALA A 49 3.97 4.85 -18.90
N ALA A 50 3.33 6.02 -19.01
CA ALA A 50 1.95 6.19 -18.56
C ALA A 50 1.02 5.22 -19.31
N GLY A 51 0.12 4.57 -18.57
CA GLY A 51 -0.80 3.56 -19.11
C GLY A 51 -0.22 2.14 -19.21
N THR A 52 1.04 1.90 -18.82
CA THR A 52 1.58 0.55 -18.66
C THR A 52 1.38 0.01 -17.24
N GLN A 53 1.60 -1.29 -17.04
CA GLN A 53 1.46 -1.97 -15.75
C GLN A 53 2.64 -1.73 -14.77
N GLY A 54 3.42 -0.65 -14.96
CA GLY A 54 4.60 -0.37 -14.16
C GLY A 54 5.94 -0.84 -14.78
N PRO A 55 7.04 -0.78 -14.00
CA PRO A 55 8.39 -1.11 -14.46
C PRO A 55 8.62 -2.62 -14.54
N ALA A 56 9.57 -3.05 -15.39
CA ALA A 56 9.88 -4.48 -15.58
C ALA A 56 10.32 -5.22 -14.29
N GLY A 57 10.85 -4.49 -13.30
CA GLY A 57 11.18 -5.05 -11.99
C GLY A 57 9.96 -5.53 -11.19
N ALA A 58 8.76 -5.01 -11.47
CA ALA A 58 7.54 -5.43 -10.78
C ALA A 58 7.16 -6.89 -11.09
N GLU A 59 7.43 -7.38 -12.30
CA GLU A 59 7.19 -8.79 -12.66
C GLU A 59 8.17 -9.74 -11.95
N GLN A 60 9.37 -9.26 -11.62
CA GLN A 60 10.40 -10.05 -10.95
C GLN A 60 10.12 -10.23 -9.44
N LEU A 61 9.20 -9.42 -8.88
CA LEU A 61 8.78 -9.54 -7.48
C LEU A 61 7.93 -10.78 -7.23
N LEU A 62 7.25 -11.28 -8.27
CA LEU A 62 6.32 -12.40 -8.17
C LEU A 62 7.04 -13.75 -8.15
N GLN A 63 6.44 -14.71 -7.44
CA GLN A 63 6.91 -16.10 -7.47
C GLN A 63 6.66 -16.74 -8.86
N PRO A 64 7.45 -17.75 -9.26
CA PRO A 64 7.23 -18.46 -10.51
C PRO A 64 5.81 -18.99 -10.65
N GLY A 65 5.17 -18.73 -11.79
CA GLY A 65 3.79 -19.13 -12.07
C GLY A 65 2.72 -18.14 -11.60
N HIS A 66 3.10 -17.06 -10.91
CA HIS A 66 2.18 -15.96 -10.60
C HIS A 66 2.24 -14.86 -11.67
N ARG A 67 1.14 -14.12 -11.83
CA ARG A 67 1.05 -12.95 -12.71
C ARG A 67 0.20 -11.87 -12.07
N TRP A 68 0.54 -10.61 -12.32
CA TRP A 68 -0.32 -9.50 -11.93
C TRP A 68 -1.67 -9.58 -12.64
N ARG A 69 -2.74 -9.16 -11.95
CA ARG A 69 -4.04 -8.98 -12.59
C ARG A 69 -3.98 -7.70 -13.41
N ALA A 70 -4.33 -7.79 -14.69
CA ALA A 70 -4.42 -6.61 -15.54
C ALA A 70 -5.53 -5.69 -15.02
N VAL A 71 -5.19 -4.41 -14.83
CA VAL A 71 -6.13 -3.31 -14.59
C VAL A 71 -6.74 -2.85 -15.91
#